data_AF-A0AA36C901-F1
#
_entry.id   AF-A0AA36C901-F1
#
_cell.length_a   1.000
_cell.length_b   1.000
_cell.length_c   1.000
_cell.angle_alpha   90.00
_cell.angle_beta   90.00
_cell.angle_gamma   90.00
#
_symmetry.space_group_name_H-M   'P 1'
#
loop_
_entity.id
_entity.type
_entity.pdbx_description
1 polymer ?
#
loop_
_entity_poly.entity_id
_entity_poly.type
_entity_poly.pdbx_seq_one_letter_code
_entity_poly.pdbx_strand_id
1 'polypeptide(L)'
;VADGDLEGGVQLMRKGLLKGGDEITDPKFYYHLGDGLMLLGRTADAYKVYEQGAELGLFLSAHQRSMYNIEGLTGRPWWTMEQTGYTKHLRAVERQWVAIRKEALAALEEHIEEFEHENKAITIDGDWRALWLLRNEDWDEDNCEIVPQTCAILREFREASNASRTSMKISVLSSGTRVLPHCGPTNCKLQAHLGLVVPSEARIRVGTERRGWRTGRFILFDDSFEHELSFAGASSSAFRLVLVIDLWHPEVDVRQRTDLFDED
;
A
#
# COMPACT_ATOMS: atom_id res chain seq x y z
N VAL A 1 -8.94 17.19 -11.00
CA VAL A 1 -9.97 16.70 -11.93
C VAL A 1 -11.27 17.36 -11.54
N ALA A 2 -11.82 18.22 -12.40
CA ALA A 2 -13.13 18.84 -12.17
C ALA A 2 -14.25 17.83 -12.47
N ASP A 3 -15.24 17.73 -11.58
CA ASP A 3 -16.61 17.27 -11.82
C ASP A 3 -16.86 15.97 -12.60
N GLY A 4 -16.28 14.83 -12.18
CA GLY A 4 -16.77 13.50 -12.57
C GLY A 4 -16.66 13.14 -14.07
N ASP A 5 -16.24 14.06 -14.93
CA ASP A 5 -15.94 13.84 -16.35
C ASP A 5 -14.48 13.43 -16.52
N LEU A 6 -14.21 12.17 -16.18
CA LEU A 6 -12.90 11.56 -16.31
C LEU A 6 -12.38 11.65 -17.75
N GLU A 7 -13.23 11.39 -18.74
CA GLU A 7 -12.85 11.41 -20.16
C GLU A 7 -12.48 12.83 -20.61
N GLY A 8 -13.29 13.84 -20.28
CA GLY A 8 -12.99 15.25 -20.56
C GLY A 8 -11.71 15.73 -19.87
N GLY A 9 -11.51 15.34 -18.61
CA GLY A 9 -10.28 15.62 -17.87
C GLY A 9 -9.04 15.06 -18.57
N VAL A 10 -9.07 13.79 -18.94
CA VAL A 10 -7.98 13.14 -19.69
C VAL A 10 -7.74 13.82 -21.03
N GLN A 11 -8.80 14.18 -21.76
CA GLN A 11 -8.67 14.88 -23.05
C GLN A 11 -8.02 16.26 -22.91
N LEU A 12 -8.36 17.02 -21.88
CA LEU A 12 -7.74 18.32 -21.60
C LEU A 12 -6.26 18.18 -21.26
N MET A 13 -5.92 17.23 -20.40
CA MET A 13 -4.52 16.96 -20.03
C MET A 13 -3.72 16.50 -21.26
N ARG A 14 -4.24 15.59 -22.10
CA ARG A 14 -3.56 15.19 -23.35
C ARG A 14 -3.32 16.36 -24.29
N LYS A 15 -4.30 17.26 -24.45
CA LYS A 15 -4.13 18.49 -25.25
C LYS A 15 -3.07 19.41 -24.64
N GLY A 16 -2.99 19.49 -23.31
CA GLY A 16 -1.94 20.21 -22.59
C GLY A 16 -0.56 19.65 -22.90
N LEU A 17 -0.39 18.32 -22.77
CA LEU A 17 0.87 17.63 -23.05
C LEU A 17 1.31 17.79 -24.51
N LEU A 18 0.38 17.73 -25.48
CA LEU A 18 0.68 17.96 -26.90
C LEU A 18 1.14 19.39 -27.20
N LYS A 19 0.72 20.38 -26.41
CA LYS A 19 1.07 21.80 -26.61
C LYS A 19 2.33 22.21 -25.85
N GLY A 20 2.49 21.74 -24.62
CA GLY A 20 3.63 22.07 -23.76
C GLY A 20 4.83 21.13 -23.93
N GLY A 21 4.62 19.91 -24.44
CA GLY A 21 5.68 18.91 -24.56
C GLY A 21 6.41 18.69 -23.24
N ASP A 22 7.74 18.61 -23.31
CA ASP A 22 8.63 18.40 -22.16
C ASP A 22 8.80 19.64 -21.27
N GLU A 23 8.14 20.77 -21.56
CA GLU A 23 8.12 21.94 -20.67
C GLU A 23 7.26 21.71 -19.42
N ILE A 24 6.39 20.69 -19.42
CA ILE A 24 5.63 20.30 -18.24
C ILE A 24 6.52 19.42 -17.36
N THR A 25 6.93 19.96 -16.20
CA THR A 25 7.84 19.28 -15.26
C THR A 25 7.18 18.89 -13.93
N ASP A 26 5.86 19.01 -13.82
CA ASP A 26 5.14 18.61 -12.61
C ASP A 26 4.84 17.10 -12.63
N PRO A 27 5.39 16.28 -11.70
CA PRO A 27 5.11 14.84 -11.64
C PRO A 27 3.62 14.54 -11.43
N LYS A 28 2.86 15.41 -10.74
CA LYS A 28 1.42 15.21 -10.50
C LYS A 28 0.64 15.20 -11.81
N PHE A 29 1.07 15.99 -12.80
CA PHE A 29 0.43 16.02 -14.11
C PHE A 29 0.52 14.65 -14.80
N TYR A 30 1.71 14.07 -14.90
CA TYR A 30 1.91 12.76 -15.54
C TYR A 30 1.23 11.65 -14.76
N TYR A 31 1.27 11.71 -13.42
CA TYR A 31 0.63 10.73 -12.55
C TYR A 31 -0.89 10.71 -12.79
N HIS A 32 -1.56 11.87 -12.70
CA HIS A 32 -3.01 11.94 -12.87
C HIS A 32 -3.47 11.69 -14.30
N LEU A 33 -2.69 12.09 -15.31
CA LEU A 33 -3.02 11.76 -16.71
C LEU A 33 -2.94 10.25 -16.94
N GLY A 34 -1.87 9.60 -16.49
CA GLY A 34 -1.73 8.16 -16.60
C GLY A 34 -2.80 7.42 -15.81
N ASP A 35 -3.11 7.85 -14.59
CA ASP A 35 -4.14 7.24 -13.74
C ASP A 35 -5.52 7.37 -14.37
N GLY A 36 -5.85 8.55 -14.91
CA GLY A 36 -7.07 8.75 -15.67
C GLY A 36 -7.17 7.85 -16.90
N LEU A 37 -6.07 7.63 -17.62
CA LEU A 37 -6.02 6.67 -18.73
C LEU A 37 -6.21 5.22 -18.26
N MET A 38 -5.65 4.84 -17.11
CA MET A 38 -5.86 3.51 -16.50
C MET A 38 -7.33 3.29 -16.14
N LEU A 39 -7.97 4.26 -15.51
CA LEU A 39 -9.39 4.23 -15.16
C LEU A 39 -10.30 4.09 -16.39
N LEU A 40 -9.90 4.63 -17.53
CA LEU A 40 -10.59 4.48 -18.82
C LEU A 40 -10.25 3.17 -19.57
N GLY A 41 -9.44 2.28 -18.98
CA GLY A 41 -8.99 1.03 -19.61
C GLY A 41 -7.97 1.22 -20.73
N ARG A 42 -7.34 2.40 -20.85
CA ARG A 42 -6.35 2.74 -21.88
C ARG A 42 -4.93 2.48 -21.38
N THR A 43 -4.67 1.27 -20.88
CA THR A 43 -3.42 0.90 -20.21
C THR A 43 -2.17 1.18 -21.03
N ALA A 44 -2.17 0.86 -22.33
CA ALA A 44 -0.99 1.11 -23.18
C ALA A 44 -0.66 2.61 -23.32
N ASP A 45 -1.67 3.47 -23.35
CA ASP A 45 -1.45 4.92 -23.41
C ASP A 45 -1.04 5.48 -22.05
N ALA A 46 -1.57 4.93 -20.95
CA ALA A 46 -1.13 5.30 -19.60
C ALA A 46 0.36 4.99 -19.41
N TYR A 47 0.82 3.81 -19.83
CA TYR A 47 2.22 3.42 -19.70
C TYR A 47 3.17 4.30 -20.51
N LYS A 48 2.78 4.77 -21.70
CA LYS A 48 3.57 5.78 -22.44
C LYS A 48 3.74 7.08 -21.66
N VAL A 49 2.69 7.53 -20.96
CA VAL A 49 2.76 8.73 -20.11
C VAL A 49 3.67 8.50 -18.91
N TYR A 50 3.63 7.32 -18.30
CA TYR A 50 4.52 6.96 -17.20
C TYR A 50 5.97 6.81 -17.64
N GLU A 51 6.22 6.22 -18.81
CA GLU A 51 7.54 6.12 -19.42
C GLU A 51 8.11 7.51 -19.71
N GLN A 52 7.33 8.40 -20.33
CA GLN A 52 7.74 9.79 -20.55
C GLN A 52 8.06 10.50 -19.21
N GLY A 53 7.22 10.34 -18.19
CA GLY A 53 7.49 10.90 -16.86
C GLY A 53 8.78 10.37 -16.24
N ALA A 54 9.10 9.09 -16.44
CA ALA A 54 10.35 8.49 -15.97
C ALA A 54 11.57 8.98 -16.77
N GLU A 55 11.46 9.14 -18.10
CA GLU A 55 12.51 9.68 -18.96
C GLU A 55 12.87 11.13 -18.60
N LEU A 56 11.88 11.91 -18.14
CA LEU A 56 12.07 13.27 -17.62
C LEU A 56 12.61 13.30 -16.17
N GLY A 57 12.81 12.14 -15.53
CA GLY A 57 13.26 12.05 -14.13
C GLY A 57 12.19 12.42 -13.10
N LEU A 58 10.91 12.49 -13.50
CA LEU A 58 9.80 12.81 -12.61
C LEU A 58 9.34 11.59 -11.78
N PHE A 59 9.62 10.39 -12.28
CA PHE A 59 9.41 9.12 -11.59
C PHE A 59 10.71 8.33 -11.55
N LEU A 60 10.87 7.47 -10.53
CA LEU A 60 12.00 6.54 -10.44
C LEU A 60 11.95 5.52 -11.59
N SER A 61 10.75 5.10 -11.98
CA SER A 61 10.49 4.36 -13.21
C SER A 61 9.01 4.45 -13.58
N ALA A 62 8.64 3.98 -14.78
CA ALA A 62 7.24 3.85 -15.15
C ALA A 62 6.42 2.99 -14.17
N HIS A 63 7.07 2.08 -13.42
CA HIS A 63 6.44 1.23 -12.42
C HIS A 63 6.62 1.73 -10.97
N GLN A 64 7.45 2.74 -10.70
CA GLN A 64 7.71 3.24 -9.34
C GLN A 64 7.55 4.76 -9.35
N ARG A 65 6.33 5.20 -9.02
CA ARG A 65 5.84 6.57 -9.28
C ARG A 65 5.48 7.35 -8.02
N SER A 66 6.08 6.96 -6.89
CA SER A 66 6.03 7.76 -5.66
C SER A 66 6.64 9.15 -5.90
N MET A 67 6.16 10.15 -5.18
CA MET A 67 6.58 11.55 -5.35
C MET A 67 7.53 12.04 -4.25
N TYR A 68 7.43 11.48 -3.05
CA TYR A 68 8.19 11.92 -1.87
C TYR A 68 9.34 10.95 -1.60
N ASN A 69 10.44 11.08 -2.33
CA ASN A 69 11.49 10.05 -2.36
C ASN A 69 12.82 10.50 -1.76
N ILE A 70 13.59 9.53 -1.25
CA ILE A 70 15.04 9.67 -1.03
C ILE A 70 15.75 9.05 -2.23
N GLU A 71 16.66 9.82 -2.84
CA GLU A 71 17.48 9.38 -3.96
C GLU A 71 18.48 8.31 -3.52
N GLY A 72 18.73 7.33 -4.40
CA GLY A 72 19.74 6.29 -4.19
C GLY A 72 19.28 5.08 -3.38
N LEU A 73 18.05 5.06 -2.85
CA LEU A 73 17.48 3.85 -2.24
C LEU A 73 17.28 2.75 -3.28
N THR A 74 17.64 1.52 -2.92
CA THR A 74 17.45 0.33 -3.76
C THR A 74 15.96 0.10 -4.05
N GLY A 75 15.52 0.28 -5.31
CA GLY A 75 14.16 -0.02 -5.74
C GLY A 75 13.96 -1.50 -6.09
N ARG A 76 13.05 -2.20 -5.39
CA ARG A 76 12.62 -3.57 -5.71
C ARG A 76 11.13 -3.76 -5.45
N PRO A 77 10.35 -4.36 -6.37
CA PRO A 77 8.94 -4.65 -6.11
C PRO A 77 8.75 -5.57 -4.91
N TRP A 78 9.53 -6.64 -4.82
CA TRP A 78 9.41 -7.66 -3.79
C TRP A 78 10.68 -7.79 -2.95
N TRP A 79 10.48 -7.94 -1.64
CA TRP A 79 11.54 -8.07 -0.66
C TRP A 79 11.42 -9.37 0.12
N THR A 80 12.57 -9.87 0.56
CA THR A 80 12.69 -10.95 1.54
C THR A 80 12.97 -10.37 2.92
N MET A 81 12.68 -11.13 3.98
CA MET A 81 12.98 -10.68 5.35
C MET A 81 14.47 -10.42 5.57
N GLU A 82 15.32 -11.15 4.87
CA GLU A 82 16.77 -11.04 4.95
C GLU A 82 17.24 -9.73 4.32
N GLN A 83 16.65 -9.34 3.18
CA GLN A 83 16.97 -8.08 2.51
C GLN A 83 16.52 -6.85 3.30
N THR A 84 15.49 -6.96 4.15
CA THR A 84 15.07 -5.82 5.00
C THR A 84 15.93 -5.67 6.25
N GLY A 85 16.73 -6.66 6.63
CA GLY A 85 17.46 -6.68 7.90
C GLY A 85 16.58 -6.91 9.14
N TYR A 86 15.25 -6.95 9.00
CA TYR A 86 14.30 -7.08 10.12
C TYR A 86 13.87 -8.53 10.40
N THR A 87 14.58 -9.52 9.87
CA THR A 87 14.20 -10.94 9.95
C THR A 87 13.87 -11.40 11.37
N LYS A 88 14.74 -11.13 12.34
CA LYS A 88 14.55 -11.56 13.73
C LYS A 88 13.23 -11.05 14.32
N HIS A 89 12.91 -9.79 14.07
CA HIS A 89 11.75 -9.09 14.63
C HIS A 89 10.46 -9.52 13.93
N LEU A 90 10.46 -9.61 12.59
CA LEU A 90 9.31 -10.11 11.85
C LEU A 90 8.98 -11.56 12.20
N ARG A 91 10.00 -12.41 12.40
CA ARG A 91 9.79 -13.78 12.89
C ARG A 91 9.20 -13.83 14.29
N ALA A 92 9.48 -12.83 15.14
CA ALA A 92 8.85 -12.74 16.47
C ALA A 92 7.35 -12.46 16.36
N VAL A 93 6.95 -11.55 15.47
CA VAL A 93 5.54 -11.30 15.16
C VAL A 93 4.89 -12.53 14.51
N GLU A 94 5.55 -13.18 13.54
CA GLU A 94 5.04 -14.42 12.93
C GLU A 94 4.73 -15.48 13.97
N ARG A 95 5.56 -15.68 15.00
CA ARG A 95 5.30 -16.70 16.04
C ARG A 95 4.01 -16.47 16.81
N GLN A 96 3.51 -15.24 16.85
CA GLN A 96 2.31 -14.84 17.58
C GLN A 96 1.08 -14.71 16.67
N TRP A 97 1.17 -15.12 15.40
CA TRP A 97 0.10 -14.93 14.40
C TRP A 97 -1.27 -15.48 14.81
N VAL A 98 -1.32 -16.54 15.64
CA VAL A 98 -2.58 -17.13 16.10
C VAL A 98 -3.32 -16.19 17.05
N ALA A 99 -2.61 -15.54 17.97
CA ALA A 99 -3.19 -14.56 18.89
C ALA A 99 -3.69 -13.33 18.12
N ILE A 100 -2.84 -12.81 17.22
CA ILE A 100 -3.19 -11.68 16.34
C ILE A 100 -4.44 -12.00 15.51
N ARG A 101 -4.49 -13.19 14.88
CA ARG A 101 -5.64 -13.62 14.09
C ARG A 101 -6.92 -13.71 14.93
N LYS A 102 -6.82 -14.21 16.16
CA LYS A 102 -7.98 -14.35 17.05
C LYS A 102 -8.60 -12.99 17.35
N GLU A 103 -7.80 -12.02 17.78
CA GLU A 103 -8.28 -10.67 18.06
C GLU A 103 -8.78 -9.96 16.80
N ALA A 104 -8.05 -10.07 15.68
CA ALA A 104 -8.46 -9.47 14.41
C ALA A 104 -9.81 -10.01 13.90
N LEU A 105 -10.10 -11.30 14.12
CA LEU A 105 -11.39 -11.89 13.77
C LEU A 105 -12.52 -11.40 14.69
N ALA A 106 -12.28 -11.35 16.00
CA ALA A 106 -13.25 -10.83 16.95
C ALA A 106 -13.56 -9.35 16.68
N ALA A 107 -12.53 -8.54 16.43
CA ALA A 107 -12.68 -7.13 16.05
C ALA A 107 -13.50 -6.98 14.75
N LEU A 108 -13.26 -7.82 13.74
CA LEU A 108 -14.03 -7.76 12.50
C LEU A 108 -15.50 -8.14 12.69
N GLU A 109 -15.80 -9.06 13.62
CA GLU A 109 -17.16 -9.53 13.89
C GLU A 109 -17.94 -8.57 14.80
N GLU A 110 -17.29 -8.04 15.83
CA GLU A 110 -17.94 -7.27 16.90
C GLU A 110 -17.79 -5.75 16.74
N HIS A 111 -16.80 -5.28 15.96
CA HIS A 111 -16.40 -3.87 15.85
C HIS A 111 -16.15 -3.42 14.40
N ILE A 112 -16.96 -3.89 13.45
CA ILE A 112 -16.80 -3.57 12.02
C ILE A 112 -16.96 -2.06 11.70
N GLU A 113 -17.66 -1.33 12.56
CA GLU A 113 -17.85 0.12 12.48
C GLU A 113 -16.56 0.90 12.65
N GLU A 114 -15.59 0.36 13.40
CA GLU A 114 -14.27 0.97 13.61
C GLU A 114 -13.32 0.71 12.43
N PHE A 115 -13.70 -0.20 11.51
CA PHE A 115 -12.96 -0.41 10.26
C PHE A 115 -13.34 0.67 9.24
N GLU A 116 -12.41 1.59 9.00
CA GLU A 116 -12.55 2.66 8.02
C GLU A 116 -12.33 2.16 6.60
N HIS A 117 -13.09 2.69 5.63
CA HIS A 117 -12.87 2.36 4.21
C HIS A 117 -11.51 2.84 3.71
N GLU A 118 -10.76 1.94 3.08
CA GLU A 118 -9.50 2.25 2.41
C GLU A 118 -9.78 2.75 0.98
N ASN A 119 -9.31 3.96 0.69
CA ASN A 119 -9.30 4.62 -0.63
C ASN A 119 -10.47 4.22 -1.55
N LYS A 120 -11.65 4.79 -1.30
CA LYS A 120 -12.88 4.51 -2.06
C LYS A 120 -12.77 4.82 -3.55
N ALA A 121 -11.86 5.70 -3.96
CA ALA A 121 -11.73 6.12 -5.36
C ALA A 121 -11.18 5.02 -6.27
N ILE A 122 -10.40 4.08 -5.72
CA ILE A 122 -9.73 3.01 -6.47
C ILE A 122 -10.27 1.61 -6.13
N THR A 123 -11.24 1.52 -5.22
CA THR A 123 -11.87 0.27 -4.80
C THR A 123 -13.14 0.04 -5.59
N ILE A 124 -13.20 -1.07 -6.33
CA ILE A 124 -14.26 -1.39 -7.29
C ILE A 124 -14.96 -2.70 -6.89
N ASP A 125 -16.28 -2.75 -7.11
CA ASP A 125 -17.21 -3.90 -6.93
C ASP A 125 -17.39 -4.44 -5.51
N GLY A 126 -16.45 -4.24 -4.60
CA GLY A 126 -16.52 -4.72 -3.22
C GLY A 126 -16.02 -3.68 -2.21
N ASP A 127 -15.62 -4.17 -1.04
CA ASP A 127 -15.19 -3.36 0.08
C ASP A 127 -13.74 -3.65 0.49
N TRP A 128 -13.05 -2.61 0.94
CA TRP A 128 -11.70 -2.65 1.47
C TRP A 128 -11.65 -1.72 2.67
N ARG A 129 -11.35 -2.26 3.86
CA ARG A 129 -11.36 -1.50 5.11
C ARG A 129 -10.16 -1.81 6.00
N ALA A 130 -9.88 -0.91 6.94
CA ALA A 130 -8.81 -1.07 7.91
C ALA A 130 -9.21 -0.60 9.31
N LEU A 131 -8.84 -1.40 10.31
CA LEU A 131 -8.73 -0.97 11.69
C LEU A 131 -7.29 -0.50 11.91
N TRP A 132 -7.10 0.80 12.14
CA TRP A 132 -5.78 1.36 12.31
C TRP A 132 -5.36 1.29 13.78
N LEU A 133 -4.13 0.82 14.01
CA LEU A 133 -3.56 0.66 15.35
C LEU A 133 -2.48 1.71 15.62
N LEU A 134 -1.78 2.12 14.55
CA LEU A 134 -0.78 3.17 14.57
C LEU A 134 -0.96 4.00 13.29
N ARG A 135 -1.01 5.34 13.41
CA ARG A 135 -0.98 6.28 12.27
C ARG A 135 -0.03 7.42 12.61
N ASN A 136 0.83 7.80 11.68
CA ASN A 136 1.78 8.90 11.85
C ASN A 136 2.48 8.85 13.22
N GLU A 137 2.99 7.67 13.58
CA GLU A 137 3.69 7.41 14.84
C GLU A 137 2.84 7.43 16.13
N ASP A 138 1.56 7.78 16.04
CA ASP A 138 0.61 7.80 17.15
C ASP A 138 -0.23 6.53 17.22
N TRP A 139 -0.31 5.95 18.42
CA TRP A 139 -1.15 4.79 18.69
C TRP A 139 -2.61 5.22 18.82
N ASP A 140 -3.49 4.46 18.17
CA ASP A 140 -4.92 4.58 18.36
C ASP A 140 -5.31 3.76 19.58
N GLU A 141 -5.37 4.43 20.75
CA GLU A 141 -5.58 3.74 22.02
C GLU A 141 -6.96 3.07 22.10
N ASP A 142 -8.01 3.68 21.53
CA ASP A 142 -9.35 3.11 21.47
C ASP A 142 -9.35 1.80 20.66
N ASN A 143 -8.73 1.80 19.48
CA ASN A 143 -8.58 0.59 18.68
C ASN A 143 -7.65 -0.44 19.34
N CYS A 144 -6.66 -0.01 20.12
CA CYS A 144 -5.82 -0.90 20.89
C CYS A 144 -6.52 -1.54 22.10
N GLU A 145 -7.60 -0.95 22.62
CA GLU A 145 -8.45 -1.61 23.61
C GLU A 145 -9.25 -2.79 23.01
N ILE A 146 -9.58 -2.71 21.71
CA ILE A 146 -10.27 -3.77 20.96
C ILE A 146 -9.32 -4.96 20.68
N VAL A 147 -8.05 -4.67 20.35
CA VAL A 147 -7.03 -5.71 20.04
C VAL A 147 -5.78 -5.60 20.93
N PRO A 148 -5.91 -5.74 22.25
CA PRO A 148 -4.87 -5.39 23.21
C PRO A 148 -3.61 -6.26 23.11
N GLN A 149 -3.74 -7.56 22.83
CA GLN A 149 -2.57 -8.42 22.64
C GLN A 149 -1.83 -8.06 21.36
N THR A 150 -2.56 -7.76 20.28
CA THR A 150 -2.00 -7.34 19.00
C THR A 150 -1.23 -6.05 19.15
N CYS A 151 -1.80 -5.02 19.79
CA CYS A 151 -1.07 -3.78 20.06
C CYS A 151 0.14 -4.00 20.97
N ALA A 152 0.06 -4.85 22.00
CA ALA A 152 1.22 -5.17 22.84
C ALA A 152 2.38 -5.80 22.03
N ILE A 153 2.07 -6.76 21.15
CA ILE A 153 3.04 -7.39 20.25
C ILE A 153 3.69 -6.36 19.31
N LEU A 154 2.88 -5.45 18.78
CA LEU A 154 3.34 -4.44 17.83
C LEU A 154 4.16 -3.34 18.51
N ARG A 155 3.83 -2.97 19.76
CA ARG A 155 4.66 -2.09 20.60
C ARG A 155 6.02 -2.72 20.87
N GLU A 156 6.08 -4.00 21.27
CA GLU A 156 7.34 -4.72 21.46
C GLU A 156 8.14 -4.78 20.15
N PHE A 157 7.48 -5.05 19.01
CA PHE A 157 8.12 -5.00 17.70
C PHE A 157 8.73 -3.63 17.39
N ARG A 158 7.98 -2.54 17.61
CA ARG A 158 8.44 -1.17 17.35
C ARG A 158 9.65 -0.83 18.21
N GLU A 159 9.57 -1.09 19.51
CA GLU A 159 10.64 -0.84 20.48
C GLU A 159 11.91 -1.65 20.17
N ALA A 160 11.76 -2.94 19.85
CA ALA A 160 12.90 -3.83 19.66
C ALA A 160 13.61 -3.68 18.30
N SER A 161 12.91 -3.20 17.27
CA SER A 161 13.41 -3.23 15.90
C SER A 161 13.90 -1.89 15.37
N ASN A 162 13.41 -0.77 15.90
CA ASN A 162 13.52 0.56 15.29
C ASN A 162 13.09 0.57 13.80
N ALA A 163 12.32 -0.44 13.38
CA ALA A 163 12.03 -0.73 11.98
C ALA A 163 10.71 -0.12 11.52
N SER A 164 9.77 0.10 12.44
CA SER A 164 8.46 0.64 12.10
C SER A 164 8.56 2.12 11.76
N ARG A 165 7.94 2.51 10.64
CA ARG A 165 7.91 3.89 10.17
C ARG A 165 6.68 4.66 10.67
N THR A 166 5.52 4.39 10.10
CA THR A 166 4.40 5.34 10.19
C THR A 166 3.11 4.69 10.64
N SER A 167 2.81 3.49 10.14
CA SER A 167 1.49 2.92 10.35
C SER A 167 1.46 1.42 10.50
N MET A 168 0.50 0.97 11.30
CA MET A 168 0.16 -0.43 11.48
C MET A 168 -1.36 -0.56 11.50
N LYS A 169 -1.89 -1.56 10.82
CA LYS A 169 -3.34 -1.75 10.69
C LYS A 169 -3.71 -3.19 10.43
N ILE A 170 -4.93 -3.56 10.82
CA ILE A 170 -5.57 -4.79 10.38
C ILE A 170 -6.41 -4.43 9.15
N SER A 171 -6.14 -5.05 8.00
CA SER A 171 -6.78 -4.73 6.72
C SER A 171 -7.63 -5.90 6.23
N VAL A 172 -8.90 -5.62 5.90
CA VAL A 172 -9.88 -6.58 5.41
C VAL A 172 -10.30 -6.25 3.98
N LEU A 173 -10.29 -7.25 3.11
CA LEU A 173 -10.73 -7.14 1.71
C LEU A 173 -11.84 -8.17 1.45
N SER A 174 -13.02 -7.73 1.02
CA SER A 174 -14.14 -8.65 0.72
C SER A 174 -13.94 -9.38 -0.61
N SER A 175 -14.57 -10.54 -0.76
CA SER A 175 -14.68 -11.22 -2.05
C SER A 175 -15.43 -10.34 -3.07
N GLY A 176 -15.00 -10.39 -4.33
CA GLY A 176 -15.45 -9.54 -5.41
C GLY A 176 -14.61 -8.26 -5.60
N THR A 177 -13.86 -7.83 -4.58
CA THR A 177 -13.16 -6.54 -4.63
C THR A 177 -11.99 -6.53 -5.63
N ARG A 178 -11.89 -5.43 -6.39
CA ARG A 178 -10.69 -5.04 -7.14
C ARG A 178 -10.20 -3.70 -6.64
N VAL A 179 -8.92 -3.60 -6.29
CA VAL A 179 -8.25 -2.33 -6.01
C VAL A 179 -7.37 -2.03 -7.20
N LEU A 180 -7.65 -0.90 -7.86
CA LEU A 180 -7.00 -0.51 -9.10
C LEU A 180 -5.50 -0.25 -8.91
N PRO A 181 -4.70 -0.33 -9.99
CA PRO A 181 -3.26 -0.06 -9.95
C PRO A 181 -2.94 1.32 -9.37
N HIS A 182 -2.13 1.37 -8.33
CA HIS A 182 -1.71 2.62 -7.68
C HIS A 182 -0.30 2.49 -7.10
N CYS A 183 0.32 3.62 -6.76
CA CYS A 183 1.59 3.66 -6.04
C CYS A 183 1.38 4.33 -4.68
N GLY A 184 2.13 3.90 -3.68
CA GLY A 184 2.30 4.61 -2.43
C GLY A 184 3.07 5.92 -2.64
N PRO A 185 3.01 6.85 -1.68
CA PRO A 185 3.53 8.21 -1.86
C PRO A 185 5.06 8.30 -1.81
N THR A 186 5.76 7.31 -1.24
CA THR A 186 7.21 7.37 -0.97
C THR A 186 7.91 6.04 -1.18
N ASN A 187 9.17 6.07 -1.65
CA ASN A 187 10.08 4.92 -1.69
C ASN A 187 10.80 4.66 -0.34
N CYS A 188 10.54 5.48 0.66
CA CYS A 188 11.27 5.44 1.93
C CYS A 188 10.68 4.42 2.93
N LYS A 189 9.71 3.60 2.48
CA LYS A 189 9.08 2.56 3.28
C LYS A 189 8.86 1.28 2.48
N LEU A 190 8.72 0.17 3.18
CA LEU A 190 8.26 -1.11 2.67
C LEU A 190 7.00 -1.52 3.43
N GLN A 191 6.09 -2.24 2.79
CA GLN A 191 4.94 -2.85 3.47
C GLN A 191 5.20 -4.32 3.76
N ALA A 192 4.98 -4.73 5.01
CA ALA A 192 4.97 -6.12 5.44
C ALA A 192 3.53 -6.56 5.75
N HIS A 193 3.02 -7.55 5.02
CA HIS A 193 1.67 -8.09 5.21
C HIS A 193 1.71 -9.50 5.79
N LEU A 194 1.28 -9.67 7.04
CA LEU A 194 1.10 -10.97 7.68
C LEU A 194 -0.27 -11.55 7.35
N GLY A 195 -0.31 -12.69 6.66
CA GLY A 195 -1.57 -13.37 6.36
C GLY A 195 -2.27 -13.92 7.61
N LEU A 196 -3.50 -13.49 7.90
CA LEU A 196 -4.30 -13.99 9.03
C LEU A 196 -5.40 -14.94 8.55
N VAL A 197 -6.25 -14.47 7.62
CA VAL A 197 -7.25 -15.26 6.89
C VAL A 197 -7.05 -14.97 5.41
N VAL A 198 -6.62 -15.97 4.64
CA VAL A 198 -6.12 -15.73 3.27
C VAL A 198 -6.68 -16.76 2.29
N PRO A 199 -7.87 -16.49 1.72
CA PRO A 199 -8.42 -17.30 0.64
C PRO A 199 -7.46 -17.38 -0.56
N SER A 200 -7.50 -18.51 -1.26
CA SER A 200 -6.55 -18.80 -2.32
C SER A 200 -6.73 -17.89 -3.54
N GLU A 201 -7.86 -17.22 -3.65
CA GLU A 201 -8.27 -16.36 -4.77
C GLU A 201 -7.78 -14.92 -4.58
N ALA A 202 -7.53 -14.51 -3.33
CA ALA A 202 -6.98 -13.20 -3.03
C ALA A 202 -5.53 -13.10 -3.53
N ARG A 203 -5.27 -12.07 -4.33
CA ARG A 203 -3.98 -11.85 -4.98
C ARG A 203 -3.59 -10.37 -4.98
N ILE A 204 -2.29 -10.15 -4.96
CA ILE A 204 -1.64 -8.84 -5.12
C ILE A 204 -0.64 -8.94 -6.27
N ARG A 205 -0.60 -7.94 -7.13
CA ARG A 205 0.50 -7.73 -8.08
C ARG A 205 1.29 -6.52 -7.61
N VAL A 206 2.62 -6.62 -7.61
CA VAL A 206 3.53 -5.49 -7.37
C VAL A 206 4.55 -5.50 -8.50
N GLY A 207 4.64 -4.39 -9.24
CA GLY A 207 5.33 -4.35 -10.52
C GLY A 207 4.72 -5.37 -11.49
N THR A 208 5.53 -6.32 -11.97
CA THR A 208 5.10 -7.34 -12.94
C THR A 208 4.77 -8.70 -12.30
N GLU A 209 5.06 -8.89 -11.01
CA GLU A 209 4.91 -10.20 -10.35
C GLU A 209 3.66 -10.22 -9.45
N ARG A 210 2.85 -11.28 -9.61
CA ARG A 210 1.65 -11.54 -8.81
C ARG A 210 1.91 -12.61 -7.75
N ARG A 211 1.55 -12.32 -6.50
CA ARG A 211 1.63 -13.23 -5.36
C ARG A 211 0.29 -13.37 -4.64
N GLY A 212 0.23 -14.37 -3.77
CA GLY A 212 -0.82 -14.53 -2.76
C GLY A 212 -0.20 -14.61 -1.38
N TRP A 213 -1.03 -14.50 -0.35
CA TRP A 213 -0.60 -14.61 1.03
C TRP A 213 -0.62 -16.08 1.50
N ARG A 214 0.11 -16.35 2.59
CA ARG A 214 0.03 -17.61 3.33
C ARG A 214 -0.27 -17.31 4.79
N THR A 215 -1.14 -18.10 5.41
CA THR A 215 -1.49 -17.93 6.83
C THR A 215 -0.24 -18.00 7.71
N GLY A 216 -0.11 -17.04 8.62
CA GLY A 216 1.01 -16.93 9.56
C GLY A 216 2.35 -16.54 8.94
N ARG A 217 2.36 -16.09 7.67
CA ARG A 217 3.59 -15.67 6.97
C ARG A 217 3.49 -14.26 6.42
N PHE A 218 4.61 -13.54 6.49
CA PHE A 218 4.73 -12.25 5.81
C PHE A 218 4.99 -12.41 4.31
N ILE A 219 4.41 -11.50 3.54
CA ILE A 219 5.00 -11.03 2.28
C ILE A 219 5.52 -9.60 2.52
N LEU A 220 6.57 -9.21 1.80
CA LEU A 220 7.16 -7.88 1.89
C LEU A 220 7.34 -7.30 0.49
N PHE A 221 6.92 -6.05 0.32
CA PHE A 221 7.01 -5.36 -0.96
C PHE A 221 7.22 -3.86 -0.74
N ASP A 222 7.72 -3.20 -1.76
CA ASP A 222 7.82 -1.75 -1.81
C ASP A 222 6.54 -1.20 -2.43
N ASP A 223 5.70 -0.53 -1.65
CA ASP A 223 4.42 -0.01 -2.13
C ASP A 223 4.58 1.23 -3.00
N SER A 224 5.78 1.83 -3.09
CA SER A 224 6.06 2.86 -4.10
C SER A 224 6.03 2.32 -5.54
N PHE A 225 6.18 1.01 -5.70
CA PHE A 225 5.90 0.35 -6.97
C PHE A 225 4.40 0.21 -7.18
N GLU A 226 3.99 0.28 -8.44
CA GLU A 226 2.61 0.04 -8.83
C GLU A 226 2.15 -1.32 -8.33
N HIS A 227 1.03 -1.31 -7.61
CA HIS A 227 0.41 -2.49 -7.11
C HIS A 227 -1.12 -2.44 -7.23
N GLU A 228 -1.72 -3.61 -7.33
CA GLU A 228 -3.17 -3.81 -7.41
C GLU A 228 -3.56 -5.02 -6.58
N LEU A 229 -4.80 -5.00 -6.07
CA LEU A 229 -5.39 -6.13 -5.36
C LEU A 229 -6.56 -6.68 -6.18
N SER A 230 -6.65 -8.00 -6.24
CA SER A 230 -7.81 -8.66 -6.84
C SER A 230 -8.25 -9.81 -5.95
N PHE A 231 -9.53 -9.88 -5.66
CA PHE A 231 -10.11 -10.99 -4.93
C PHE A 231 -11.43 -11.40 -5.58
N ALA A 232 -11.36 -12.23 -6.61
CA ALA A 232 -12.53 -12.69 -7.37
C ALA A 232 -12.57 -14.22 -7.43
N GLY A 233 -13.76 -14.80 -7.54
CA GLY A 233 -13.94 -16.25 -7.69
C GLY A 233 -14.11 -17.04 -6.38
N ALA A 234 -14.26 -16.37 -5.24
CA ALA A 234 -14.62 -16.98 -3.96
C ALA A 234 -16.10 -16.73 -3.60
N SER A 235 -16.61 -17.40 -2.57
CA SER A 235 -17.93 -17.10 -1.99
C SER A 235 -18.08 -15.61 -1.67
N SER A 236 -19.28 -15.05 -1.81
CA SER A 236 -19.55 -13.63 -1.49
C SER A 236 -19.31 -13.29 -0.01
N SER A 237 -19.41 -14.28 0.88
CA SER A 237 -19.10 -14.13 2.31
C SER A 237 -17.61 -14.29 2.64
N ALA A 238 -16.75 -14.60 1.67
CA ALA A 238 -15.33 -14.76 1.92
C ALA A 238 -14.65 -13.38 2.05
N PHE A 239 -13.62 -13.32 2.89
CA PHE A 239 -12.81 -12.12 3.11
C PHE A 239 -11.32 -12.50 3.27
N ARG A 240 -10.43 -11.57 2.95
CA ARG A 240 -8.99 -11.66 3.22
C ARG A 240 -8.65 -10.69 4.33
N LEU A 241 -8.11 -11.21 5.43
CA LEU A 241 -7.68 -10.45 6.61
C LEU A 241 -6.16 -10.57 6.76
N VAL A 242 -5.47 -9.44 6.86
CA VAL A 242 -4.02 -9.38 7.10
C VAL A 242 -3.69 -8.31 8.13
N LEU A 243 -2.58 -8.48 8.84
CA LEU A 243 -1.93 -7.38 9.55
C LEU A 243 -0.92 -6.72 8.60
N VAL A 244 -0.97 -5.39 8.49
CA VAL A 244 -0.05 -4.57 7.69
C VAL A 244 0.85 -3.78 8.64
N ILE A 245 2.16 -3.81 8.39
CA ILE A 245 3.17 -3.04 9.11
C ILE A 245 4.00 -2.27 8.09
N ASP A 246 4.03 -0.94 8.22
CA ASP A 246 4.97 -0.10 7.46
C ASP A 246 6.36 -0.17 8.10
N LEU A 247 7.34 -0.59 7.30
CA LEU A 247 8.74 -0.67 7.68
C LEU A 247 9.52 0.47 7.03
N TRP A 248 10.44 1.10 7.76
CA TRP A 248 11.47 1.95 7.16
C TRP A 248 12.24 1.15 6.11
N HIS A 249 12.42 1.75 4.93
CA HIS A 249 13.32 1.18 3.93
C HIS A 249 14.72 0.98 4.57
N PRO A 250 15.37 -0.18 4.40
CA PRO A 250 16.55 -0.56 5.18
C PRO A 250 17.75 0.38 5.00
N GLU A 251 17.80 1.08 3.87
CA GLU A 251 18.87 2.02 3.52
C GLU A 251 18.58 3.48 3.92
N VAL A 252 17.43 3.75 4.56
CA VAL A 252 17.16 5.09 5.11
C VAL A 252 17.99 5.29 6.38
N ASP A 253 18.83 6.34 6.37
CA ASP A 253 19.66 6.73 7.51
C ASP A 253 18.77 6.95 8.73
N VAL A 254 19.15 6.38 9.88
CA VAL A 254 18.40 6.51 11.14
C VAL A 254 18.14 7.96 11.51
N ARG A 255 19.04 8.89 11.17
CA ARG A 255 18.89 10.33 11.42
C ARG A 255 17.87 11.00 10.50
N GLN A 256 17.58 10.39 9.36
CA GLN A 256 16.55 10.83 8.41
C GLN A 256 15.21 10.12 8.64
N ARG A 257 15.13 9.22 9.64
CA ARG A 257 13.88 8.58 10.06
C ARG A 257 13.05 9.54 10.90
N THR A 258 12.63 10.61 10.26
CA THR A 258 11.67 11.60 10.77
C THR A 258 10.47 11.58 9.84
N ASP A 259 9.28 11.93 10.34
CA ASP A 259 8.13 12.04 9.45
C ASP A 259 8.40 13.13 8.40
N LEU A 260 8.40 12.73 7.13
CA LEU A 260 8.55 13.61 5.97
C LEU A 260 7.17 14.07 5.44
N PHE A 261 6.09 13.80 6.19
CA PHE A 261 4.71 13.95 5.74
C PHE A 261 3.88 14.97 6.51
N ASP A 262 4.50 15.75 7.39
CA ASP A 262 3.93 17.04 7.79
C ASP A 262 4.21 18.05 6.69
N GLU A 263 3.40 18.05 5.62
CA GLU A 263 3.06 19.24 4.82
C GLU A 263 2.02 18.89 3.72
N ASP A 264 0.87 19.56 3.84
CA ASP A 264 -0.34 19.68 2.99
C ASP A 264 -1.56 18.77 3.25
#